data_AF-A0A9E0PRR1-F1
#
_entry.id   AF-A0A9E0PRR1-F1
#
_cell.length_a   1.000
_cell.length_b   1.000
_cell.length_c   1.000
_cell.angle_alpha   90.00
_cell.angle_beta   90.00
_cell.angle_gamma   90.00
#
_symmetry.space_group_name_H-M   'P 1'
#
loop_
_entity.id
_entity.type
_entity.pdbx_description
1 polymer ?
#
loop_
_entity_poly.entity_id
_entity_poly.type
_entity_poly.pdbx_seq_one_letter_code
_entity_poly.pdbx_strand_id
1 'polypeptide(L)'
;MPSKRFLKITAASVLLAASAGCATAPGDPYYSGGYAPTPVYGAGVIYDAPGYATYPAYPVVRRDNDRWEDMRNDRERQAWRDRQAARDRGERDRIQRERDRAQSERDRDRDHNRAQRERDERARGDAQRQRDQFERERRERELAQRQREERARASRPGRNSDGTPRTDYDRYNPKSGQWQPRSEDMP
;
A
#
# COMPACT_ATOMS: atom_id res chain seq x y z
N MET A 1 15.53 -9.44 -38.24
CA MET A 1 15.04 -9.47 -36.84
C MET A 1 14.65 -8.05 -36.42
N PRO A 2 13.38 -7.64 -36.61
CA PRO A 2 12.93 -6.29 -36.28
C PRO A 2 12.90 -6.09 -34.77
N SER A 3 13.52 -5.01 -34.30
CA SER A 3 13.79 -4.77 -32.89
C SER A 3 12.50 -4.56 -32.08
N LYS A 4 12.43 -5.16 -30.89
CA LYS A 4 11.33 -5.05 -29.91
C LYS A 4 11.02 -3.60 -29.48
N ARG A 5 11.77 -2.60 -29.95
CA ARG A 5 11.57 -1.18 -29.68
C ARG A 5 10.61 -0.52 -30.67
N PHE A 6 10.55 -1.00 -31.93
CA PHE A 6 9.64 -0.43 -32.94
C PHE A 6 8.17 -0.77 -32.67
N LEU A 7 7.89 -1.96 -32.12
CA LEU A 7 6.53 -2.38 -31.72
C LEU A 7 5.92 -1.56 -30.58
N LYS A 8 6.75 -0.90 -29.75
CA LYS A 8 6.26 -0.08 -28.64
C LYS A 8 5.87 1.33 -29.09
N ILE A 9 6.51 1.84 -30.14
CA ILE A 9 6.25 3.18 -30.67
C ILE A 9 4.95 3.19 -31.48
N THR A 10 4.64 2.12 -32.20
CA THR A 10 3.37 1.99 -32.94
C THR A 10 2.15 1.78 -32.03
N ALA A 11 2.32 1.14 -30.88
CA ALA A 11 1.24 1.00 -29.89
C ALA A 11 0.90 2.32 -29.20
N ALA A 12 1.89 3.21 -29.01
CA ALA A 12 1.67 4.53 -28.41
C ALA A 12 0.97 5.51 -29.36
N SER A 13 1.18 5.41 -30.68
CA SER A 13 0.55 6.30 -31.66
C SER A 13 -0.94 6.00 -31.88
N VAL A 14 -1.37 4.74 -31.77
CA VAL A 14 -2.79 4.37 -31.87
C VAL A 14 -3.59 4.89 -30.68
N LEU A 15 -3.01 4.88 -29.48
CA LEU A 15 -3.66 5.45 -28.29
C LEU A 15 -3.72 6.99 -28.33
N LEU A 16 -2.72 7.65 -28.92
CA LEU A 16 -2.75 9.11 -29.10
C LEU A 16 -3.75 9.56 -30.18
N ALA A 17 -3.90 8.78 -31.26
CA ALA A 17 -4.91 9.02 -32.29
C ALA A 17 -6.35 8.80 -31.79
N ALA A 18 -6.55 7.88 -30.84
CA ALA A 18 -7.84 7.68 -30.18
C ALA A 18 -8.20 8.84 -29.23
N SER A 19 -7.21 9.52 -28.64
CA SER A 19 -7.46 10.69 -27.77
C SER A 19 -7.68 12.00 -28.52
N ALA A 20 -7.32 12.09 -29.80
CA ALA A 20 -7.50 13.27 -30.66
C ALA A 20 -8.66 13.10 -31.66
N GLY A 21 -9.54 12.12 -31.45
CA GLY A 21 -10.64 11.77 -32.37
C GLY A 21 -12.04 11.83 -31.77
N CYS A 22 -12.26 12.52 -30.64
CA CYS A 22 -13.58 12.65 -30.01
C CYS A 22 -14.04 14.11 -29.86
N ALA A 23 -13.84 14.92 -30.89
CA ALA A 23 -14.45 16.25 -30.96
C ALA A 23 -14.80 16.62 -32.40
N THR A 24 -15.67 15.84 -33.04
CA THR A 24 -16.58 16.28 -34.13
C THR A 24 -17.47 15.10 -34.51
N ALA A 25 -18.48 14.79 -33.68
CA ALA A 25 -19.69 14.23 -34.25
C ALA A 25 -20.34 15.36 -35.07
N PRO A 26 -20.52 15.24 -36.40
CA PRO A 26 -21.45 16.11 -37.10
C PRO A 26 -22.80 15.94 -36.41
N GLY A 27 -23.29 17.05 -35.86
CA GLY A 27 -24.52 17.09 -35.09
C GLY A 27 -25.64 16.39 -35.84
N ASP A 28 -26.27 15.44 -35.15
CA ASP A 28 -27.55 14.89 -35.53
C ASP A 28 -28.53 16.06 -35.78
N PRO A 29 -29.14 16.19 -36.98
CA PRO A 29 -29.94 17.36 -37.35
C PRO A 29 -31.22 17.53 -36.52
N TYR A 30 -31.53 16.63 -35.59
CA TYR A 30 -32.72 16.74 -34.73
C TYR A 30 -32.61 17.82 -33.66
N TYR A 31 -31.45 18.45 -33.47
CA TYR A 31 -31.25 19.54 -32.52
C TYR A 31 -30.67 20.82 -33.15
N SER A 32 -30.91 21.05 -34.45
CA SER A 32 -30.77 22.41 -34.99
C SER A 32 -31.97 23.24 -34.53
N GLY A 33 -31.73 24.20 -33.64
CA GLY A 33 -32.69 25.21 -33.25
C GLY A 33 -33.20 25.97 -34.48
N GLY A 34 -34.40 25.60 -34.92
CA GLY A 34 -35.15 26.25 -35.98
C GLY A 34 -36.61 26.22 -35.60
N TYR A 35 -37.16 27.40 -35.29
CA TYR A 35 -38.57 27.61 -35.01
C TYR A 35 -39.42 27.05 -36.17
N ALA A 36 -40.24 26.03 -35.93
CA ALA A 36 -41.18 25.52 -36.91
C ALA A 36 -42.57 25.27 -36.26
N PRO A 37 -43.66 25.66 -36.94
CA PRO A 37 -44.93 25.98 -36.30
C PRO A 37 -45.79 24.74 -36.06
N THR A 38 -46.61 24.84 -35.02
CA THR A 38 -47.70 23.92 -34.66
C THR A 38 -48.50 23.45 -35.89
N PRO A 39 -48.70 22.14 -36.13
CA PRO A 39 -49.64 21.69 -37.13
C PRO A 39 -51.07 21.96 -36.66
N VAL A 40 -51.68 23.01 -37.20
CA VAL A 40 -53.13 23.23 -37.16
C VAL A 40 -53.76 22.15 -38.03
N TYR A 41 -54.30 21.12 -37.38
CA TYR A 41 -55.01 20.05 -38.07
C TYR A 41 -56.45 20.52 -38.36
N GLY A 42 -56.76 20.63 -39.66
CA GLY A 42 -58.13 20.50 -40.16
C GLY A 42 -58.74 21.75 -40.75
N ALA A 43 -58.25 22.18 -41.92
CA ALA A 43 -59.10 22.84 -42.91
C ALA A 43 -60.13 21.82 -43.42
N GLY A 44 -61.36 21.92 -42.93
CA GLY A 44 -62.52 21.16 -43.41
C GLY A 44 -63.37 22.03 -44.33
N VAL A 45 -63.51 21.59 -45.57
CA VAL A 45 -64.20 22.25 -46.68
C VAL A 45 -65.67 22.51 -46.34
N ILE A 46 -66.15 23.74 -46.62
CA ILE A 46 -67.56 24.11 -46.58
C ILE A 46 -68.25 23.41 -47.76
N TYR A 47 -68.97 22.33 -47.48
CA TYR A 47 -70.04 21.84 -48.35
C TYR A 47 -71.35 21.82 -47.57
N ASP A 48 -72.21 22.72 -48.00
CA ASP A 48 -73.61 22.86 -47.63
C ASP A 48 -74.37 21.59 -48.07
N ALA A 49 -75.00 20.89 -47.14
CA ALA A 49 -75.96 19.82 -47.43
C ALA A 49 -76.99 19.74 -46.29
N PRO A 50 -78.30 19.87 -46.58
CA PRO A 50 -79.32 20.10 -45.57
C PRO A 50 -79.87 18.80 -44.98
N GLY A 51 -79.99 18.81 -43.66
CA GLY A 51 -81.06 18.13 -42.92
C GLY A 51 -81.00 16.62 -42.83
N TYR A 52 -80.52 16.10 -41.70
CA TYR A 52 -81.19 15.01 -40.99
C TYR A 52 -80.96 15.15 -39.48
N ALA A 53 -82.03 14.90 -38.74
CA ALA A 53 -82.25 15.08 -37.31
C ALA A 53 -81.00 14.95 -36.40
N THR A 54 -80.67 16.07 -35.76
CA THR A 54 -79.81 16.14 -34.58
C THR A 54 -80.43 15.32 -33.45
N TYR A 55 -80.06 14.06 -33.34
CA TYR A 55 -80.11 13.38 -32.04
C TYR A 55 -79.18 14.15 -31.09
N PRO A 56 -79.56 14.39 -29.83
CA PRO A 56 -78.58 14.84 -28.85
C PRO A 56 -77.52 13.75 -28.77
N ALA A 57 -76.34 14.03 -29.32
CA ALA A 57 -75.15 13.26 -29.04
C ALA A 57 -74.91 13.45 -27.54
N TYR A 58 -75.38 12.47 -26.75
CA TYR A 58 -75.02 12.38 -25.36
C TYR A 58 -73.50 12.51 -25.29
N PRO A 59 -72.95 13.40 -24.43
CA PRO A 59 -71.51 13.38 -24.22
C PRO A 59 -71.18 11.95 -23.85
N VAL A 60 -70.23 11.34 -24.56
CA VAL A 60 -69.61 10.11 -24.10
C VAL A 60 -69.01 10.49 -22.76
N VAL A 61 -69.75 10.22 -21.68
CA VAL A 61 -69.26 10.34 -20.33
C VAL A 61 -68.09 9.38 -20.31
N ARG A 62 -66.87 9.92 -20.41
CA ARG A 62 -65.66 9.16 -20.12
C ARG A 62 -65.86 8.69 -18.69
N ARG A 63 -66.23 7.42 -18.63
CA ARG A 63 -66.73 6.70 -17.48
C ARG A 63 -65.75 6.94 -16.34
N ASP A 64 -66.26 7.09 -15.13
CA ASP A 64 -65.48 7.24 -13.88
C ASP A 64 -64.41 6.15 -13.62
N ASN A 65 -64.30 5.16 -14.51
CA ASN A 65 -63.21 4.18 -14.57
C ASN A 65 -61.84 4.79 -14.87
N ASP A 66 -61.74 5.83 -15.69
CA ASP A 66 -60.43 6.36 -16.15
C ASP A 66 -59.61 6.93 -14.96
N ARG A 67 -60.28 7.59 -14.00
CA ARG A 67 -59.63 8.17 -12.81
C ARG A 67 -59.08 7.11 -11.86
N TRP A 68 -59.78 5.98 -11.72
CA TRP A 68 -59.35 4.87 -10.87
C TRP A 68 -58.19 4.10 -11.50
N GLU A 69 -58.20 3.92 -12.82
CA GLU A 69 -57.09 3.31 -13.56
C GLU A 69 -55.82 4.19 -13.53
N ASP A 70 -55.95 5.50 -13.67
CA ASP A 70 -54.84 6.44 -13.54
C ASP A 70 -54.22 6.42 -12.13
N MET A 71 -55.02 6.47 -11.07
CA MET A 71 -54.51 6.35 -9.68
C MET A 71 -53.83 4.99 -9.43
N ARG A 72 -54.31 3.91 -10.06
CA ARG A 72 -53.69 2.59 -9.99
C ARG A 72 -52.34 2.56 -10.70
N ASN A 73 -52.26 3.10 -11.91
CA ASN A 73 -51.03 3.24 -12.69
C ASN A 73 -49.98 4.09 -11.96
N ASP A 74 -50.39 5.19 -11.33
CA ASP A 74 -49.49 6.04 -10.54
C ASP A 74 -48.93 5.32 -9.32
N ARG A 75 -49.77 4.56 -8.61
CA ARG A 75 -49.33 3.72 -7.49
C ARG A 75 -48.37 2.63 -7.93
N GLU A 76 -48.60 2.00 -9.08
CA GLU A 76 -47.70 0.99 -9.66
C GLU A 76 -46.36 1.61 -10.08
N ARG A 77 -46.39 2.78 -10.71
CA ARG A 77 -45.19 3.55 -11.08
C ARG A 77 -44.38 3.94 -9.85
N GLN A 78 -45.05 4.37 -8.78
CA GLN A 78 -44.40 4.71 -7.51
C GLN A 78 -43.80 3.48 -6.84
N ALA A 79 -44.54 2.36 -6.79
CA ALA A 79 -44.02 1.10 -6.27
C ALA A 79 -42.82 0.58 -7.08
N TRP A 80 -42.79 0.79 -8.40
CA TRP A 80 -41.64 0.46 -9.23
C TRP A 80 -40.43 1.35 -8.89
N ARG A 81 -40.62 2.66 -8.74
CA ARG A 81 -39.56 3.60 -8.32
C ARG A 81 -39.01 3.25 -6.93
N ASP A 82 -39.88 2.89 -6.00
CA ASP A 82 -39.48 2.51 -4.64
C ASP A 82 -38.65 1.22 -4.65
N ARG A 83 -39.02 0.24 -5.48
CA ARG A 83 -38.23 -0.98 -5.67
C ARG A 83 -36.86 -0.69 -6.28
N GLN A 84 -36.77 0.23 -7.25
CA GLN A 84 -35.48 0.66 -7.81
C GLN A 84 -34.64 1.37 -6.76
N ALA A 85 -35.20 2.34 -6.04
CA ALA A 85 -34.50 3.05 -4.97
C ALA A 85 -34.08 2.12 -3.81
N ALA A 86 -34.84 1.05 -3.55
CA ALA A 86 -34.45 0.04 -2.57
C ALA A 86 -33.26 -0.81 -3.06
N ARG A 87 -33.23 -1.19 -4.33
CA ARG A 87 -32.09 -1.90 -4.95
C ARG A 87 -30.83 -1.05 -4.93
N ASP A 88 -30.93 0.21 -5.36
CA ASP A 88 -29.80 1.14 -5.36
C ASP A 88 -29.23 1.36 -3.96
N ARG A 89 -30.10 1.49 -2.94
CA ARG A 89 -29.66 1.57 -1.54
C ARG A 89 -28.94 0.29 -1.10
N GLY A 90 -29.50 -0.88 -1.42
CA GLY A 90 -28.87 -2.16 -1.10
C GLY A 90 -27.51 -2.35 -1.78
N GLU A 91 -27.35 -1.88 -3.02
CA GLU A 91 -26.09 -1.93 -3.74
C GLU A 91 -25.05 -0.98 -3.14
N ARG A 92 -25.43 0.27 -2.82
CA ARG A 92 -24.56 1.22 -2.13
C ARG A 92 -24.09 0.68 -0.78
N ASP A 93 -25.01 0.10 0.00
CA ASP A 93 -24.69 -0.53 1.30
C ASP A 93 -23.67 -1.67 1.14
N ARG A 94 -23.85 -2.50 0.11
CA ARG A 94 -22.94 -3.62 -0.19
C ARG A 94 -21.55 -3.10 -0.56
N ILE A 95 -21.48 -2.12 -1.46
CA ILE A 95 -20.20 -1.50 -1.88
C ILE A 95 -19.51 -0.84 -0.69
N GLN A 96 -20.27 -0.17 0.19
CA GLN A 96 -19.71 0.48 1.36
C GLN A 96 -19.13 -0.54 2.34
N ARG A 97 -19.86 -1.62 2.66
CA ARG A 97 -19.33 -2.70 3.50
C ARG A 97 -18.10 -3.37 2.90
N GLU A 98 -18.05 -3.51 1.59
CA GLU A 98 -16.86 -4.06 0.91
C GLU A 98 -15.66 -3.13 1.02
N ARG A 99 -15.86 -1.82 0.84
CA ARG A 99 -14.82 -0.82 1.06
C ARG A 99 -14.33 -0.82 2.51
N ASP A 100 -15.24 -0.87 3.47
CA ASP A 100 -14.89 -0.89 4.89
C ASP A 100 -14.09 -2.14 5.25
N ARG A 101 -14.45 -3.31 4.70
CA ARG A 101 -13.66 -4.55 4.84
C ARG A 101 -12.28 -4.41 4.22
N ALA A 102 -12.20 -3.95 2.98
CA ALA A 102 -10.94 -3.77 2.27
C ALA A 102 -10.04 -2.70 2.91
N GLN A 103 -10.62 -1.72 3.60
CA GLN A 103 -9.89 -0.75 4.39
C GLN A 103 -9.39 -1.38 5.69
N SER A 104 -10.26 -2.08 6.43
CA SER A 104 -9.88 -2.77 7.67
C SER A 104 -8.77 -3.81 7.45
N GLU A 105 -8.81 -4.54 6.33
CA GLU A 105 -7.75 -5.48 5.96
C GLU A 105 -6.43 -4.76 5.71
N ARG A 106 -6.44 -3.67 4.92
CA ARG A 106 -5.24 -2.85 4.69
C ARG A 106 -4.67 -2.26 5.97
N ASP A 107 -5.51 -1.85 6.90
CA ASP A 107 -5.06 -1.31 8.17
C ASP A 107 -4.44 -2.40 9.06
N ARG A 108 -5.04 -3.60 9.12
CA ARG A 108 -4.44 -4.76 9.80
C ARG A 108 -3.09 -5.15 9.20
N ASP A 109 -2.96 -5.13 7.87
CA ASP A 109 -1.71 -5.43 7.19
C ASP A 109 -0.61 -4.40 7.50
N ARG A 110 -0.97 -3.11 7.57
CA ARG A 110 -0.03 -2.05 7.98
C ARG A 110 0.41 -2.25 9.42
N ASP A 111 -0.51 -2.56 10.33
CA ASP A 111 -0.21 -2.78 11.73
C ASP A 111 0.66 -4.02 11.93
N HIS A 112 0.34 -5.12 11.23
CA HIS A 112 1.16 -6.32 11.24
C HIS A 112 2.57 -6.06 10.72
N ASN A 113 2.70 -5.34 9.60
CA ASN A 113 4.01 -4.96 9.06
C ASN A 113 4.79 -4.04 10.00
N ARG A 114 4.12 -3.10 10.67
CA ARG A 114 4.77 -2.22 11.66
C ARG A 114 5.27 -3.03 12.85
N ALA A 115 4.45 -3.94 13.39
CA ALA A 115 4.81 -4.80 14.50
C ALA A 115 5.97 -5.75 14.14
N GLN A 116 5.98 -6.29 12.92
CA GLN A 116 7.09 -7.09 12.39
C GLN A 116 8.39 -6.28 12.35
N ARG A 117 8.37 -5.09 11.75
CA ARG A 117 9.56 -4.21 11.68
C ARG A 117 10.10 -3.85 13.07
N GLU A 118 9.21 -3.55 14.01
CA GLU A 118 9.62 -3.23 15.37
C GLU A 118 10.27 -4.43 16.07
N ARG A 119 9.75 -5.64 15.88
CA ARG A 119 10.38 -6.88 16.39
C ARG A 119 11.76 -7.09 15.77
N ASP A 120 11.88 -6.91 14.46
CA ASP A 120 13.14 -7.06 13.74
C ASP A 120 14.18 -6.03 14.20
N GLU A 121 13.78 -4.78 14.39
CA GLU A 121 14.65 -3.72 14.92
C GLU A 121 15.12 -4.02 16.34
N ARG A 122 14.21 -4.48 17.21
CA ARG A 122 14.58 -4.92 18.56
C ARG A 122 15.55 -6.10 18.52
N ALA A 123 15.27 -7.12 17.71
CA ALA A 123 16.13 -8.29 17.55
C ALA A 123 17.54 -7.91 17.04
N ARG A 124 17.62 -7.00 16.07
CA ARG A 124 18.91 -6.45 15.59
C ARG A 124 19.64 -5.69 16.69
N GLY A 125 18.94 -4.85 17.44
CA GLY A 125 19.51 -4.11 18.57
C GLY A 125 20.02 -5.03 19.68
N ASP A 126 19.29 -6.09 20.01
CA ASP A 126 19.70 -7.11 20.97
C ASP A 126 20.93 -7.88 20.48
N ALA A 127 20.94 -8.32 19.22
CA ALA A 127 22.08 -9.01 18.62
C ALA A 127 23.34 -8.11 18.62
N GLN A 128 23.18 -6.82 18.35
CA GLN A 128 24.29 -5.87 18.40
C GLN A 128 24.81 -5.68 19.83
N ARG A 129 23.91 -5.50 20.82
CA ARG A 129 24.30 -5.43 22.24
C ARG A 129 25.06 -6.67 22.70
N GLN A 130 24.61 -7.86 22.29
CA GLN A 130 25.29 -9.11 22.62
C GLN A 130 26.70 -9.18 22.01
N ARG A 131 26.86 -8.77 20.74
CA ARG A 131 28.18 -8.68 20.09
C ARG A 131 29.10 -7.71 20.83
N ASP A 132 28.60 -6.53 21.18
CA ASP A 132 29.39 -5.53 21.90
C ASP A 132 29.78 -6.01 23.30
N GLN A 133 28.91 -6.75 23.99
CA GLN A 133 29.24 -7.37 25.27
C GLN A 133 30.32 -8.44 25.10
N PHE A 134 30.19 -9.32 24.12
CA PHE A 134 31.19 -10.36 23.84
C PHE A 134 32.55 -9.75 23.46
N GLU A 135 32.55 -8.68 22.66
CA GLU A 135 33.78 -7.99 22.30
C GLU A 135 34.44 -7.31 23.50
N ARG A 136 33.65 -6.66 24.38
CA ARG A 136 34.16 -6.11 25.64
C ARG A 136 34.77 -7.18 26.53
N GLU A 137 34.07 -8.29 26.73
CA GLU A 137 34.57 -9.41 27.55
C GLU A 137 35.86 -10.00 26.96
N ARG A 138 35.94 -10.14 25.63
CA ARG A 138 37.16 -10.60 24.95
C ARG A 138 38.34 -9.65 25.19
N ARG A 139 38.12 -8.34 25.06
CA ARG A 139 39.16 -7.32 25.33
C ARG A 139 39.59 -7.34 26.79
N GLU A 140 38.65 -7.49 27.73
CA GLU A 140 38.96 -7.57 29.16
C GLU A 140 39.80 -8.83 29.49
N ARG A 141 39.44 -9.99 28.93
CA ARG A 141 40.23 -11.22 29.06
C ARG A 141 41.63 -11.06 28.48
N GLU A 142 41.77 -10.41 27.32
CA GLU A 142 43.07 -10.16 26.70
C GLU A 142 43.94 -9.23 27.57
N LEU A 143 43.37 -8.15 28.11
CA LEU A 143 44.08 -7.25 29.03
C LEU A 143 44.50 -7.97 30.32
N ALA A 144 43.61 -8.78 30.90
CA ALA A 144 43.93 -9.58 32.08
C ALA A 144 45.05 -10.59 31.80
N GLN A 145 45.06 -11.20 30.62
CA GLN A 145 46.13 -12.11 30.19
C GLN A 145 47.47 -11.38 30.02
N ARG A 146 47.47 -10.21 29.36
CA ARG A 146 48.67 -9.37 29.23
C ARG A 146 49.21 -8.95 30.60
N GLN A 147 48.34 -8.54 31.53
CA GLN A 147 48.76 -8.17 32.88
C GLN A 147 49.35 -9.36 33.65
N ARG A 148 48.80 -10.57 33.49
CA ARG A 148 49.39 -11.80 34.05
C ARG A 148 50.76 -12.10 33.45
N GLU A 149 50.90 -11.92 32.14
CA GLU A 149 52.17 -12.15 31.45
C GLU A 149 53.24 -11.12 31.85
N GLU A 150 52.87 -9.85 31.97
CA GLU A 150 53.75 -8.80 32.48
C GLU A 150 54.19 -9.09 33.92
N ARG A 151 53.26 -9.48 34.81
CA ARG A 151 53.61 -9.93 36.18
C ARG A 151 54.52 -11.15 36.15
N ALA A 152 54.26 -12.13 35.29
CA ALA A 152 55.10 -13.31 35.15
C ALA A 152 56.52 -12.94 34.68
N ARG A 153 56.64 -12.02 33.70
CA ARG A 153 57.93 -11.48 33.24
C ARG A 153 58.63 -10.66 34.31
N ALA A 154 57.91 -9.81 35.05
CA ALA A 154 58.44 -9.00 36.14
C ALA A 154 58.84 -9.85 37.37
N SER A 155 58.24 -11.02 37.55
CA SER A 155 58.61 -12.00 38.59
C SER A 155 59.76 -12.94 38.18
N ARG A 156 60.24 -12.82 36.94
CA ARG A 156 61.29 -13.64 36.34
C ARG A 156 62.74 -13.14 36.51
N PRO A 157 63.07 -11.86 36.79
CA PRO A 157 64.45 -11.49 37.06
C PRO A 157 64.83 -12.07 38.43
N GLY A 158 65.60 -13.16 38.42
CA GLY A 158 66.06 -13.84 39.64
C GLY A 158 65.43 -15.20 39.92
N ARG A 159 64.99 -15.98 38.91
CA ARG A 159 64.67 -17.41 39.07
C ARG A 159 65.52 -18.30 38.16
N ASN A 160 65.87 -19.50 38.64
CA ASN A 160 66.57 -20.54 37.87
C ASN A 160 65.64 -21.19 36.84
N SER A 161 66.18 -22.01 35.92
CA SER A 161 65.42 -22.81 34.93
C SER A 161 64.29 -23.64 35.57
N ASP A 162 64.48 -24.01 36.84
CA ASP A 162 63.60 -24.88 37.61
C ASP A 162 62.56 -24.10 38.43
N GLY A 163 62.50 -22.77 38.26
CA GLY A 163 61.50 -21.89 38.87
C GLY A 163 61.80 -21.46 40.32
N THR A 164 62.87 -21.95 40.92
CA THR A 164 63.34 -21.52 42.26
C THR A 164 63.97 -20.12 42.21
N PRO A 165 63.90 -19.32 43.29
CA PRO A 165 64.66 -18.06 43.39
C PRO A 165 66.15 -18.33 43.17
N ARG A 166 66.82 -17.54 42.31
CA ARG A 166 68.27 -17.56 42.13
C ARG A 166 68.91 -17.17 43.46
N THR A 167 69.64 -18.09 44.06
CA THR A 167 70.42 -17.79 45.26
C THR A 167 71.83 -17.37 44.83
N ASP A 168 72.52 -16.59 45.66
CA ASP A 168 73.88 -16.14 45.36
C ASP A 168 74.81 -17.32 45.05
N TYR A 169 74.57 -18.51 45.62
CA TYR A 169 75.34 -19.73 45.35
C TYR A 169 75.29 -20.21 43.89
N ASP A 170 74.21 -19.97 43.16
CA ASP A 170 74.08 -20.34 41.74
C ASP A 170 74.92 -19.45 40.81
N ARG A 171 75.51 -18.39 41.37
CA ARG A 171 76.34 -17.40 40.67
C ARG A 171 77.82 -17.80 40.62
N TYR A 172 78.23 -18.78 41.42
CA TYR A 172 79.61 -19.25 41.46
C TYR A 172 79.88 -20.25 40.34
N ASN A 173 80.88 -19.99 39.51
CA ASN A 173 81.35 -20.95 38.51
C ASN A 173 82.54 -21.76 39.08
N PRO A 174 82.36 -23.03 39.46
CA PRO A 174 83.42 -23.84 40.06
C PRO A 174 84.58 -24.15 39.10
N LYS A 175 84.39 -23.97 37.79
CA LYS A 175 85.46 -24.19 36.79
C LYS A 175 86.39 -23.00 36.63
N SER A 176 85.89 -21.78 36.83
CA SER A 176 86.71 -20.56 36.74
C SER A 176 87.04 -19.96 38.12
N GLY A 177 86.40 -20.44 39.18
CA GLY A 177 86.55 -19.90 40.54
C GLY A 177 85.99 -18.49 40.71
N GLN A 178 85.23 -17.98 39.73
CA GLN A 178 84.73 -16.62 39.71
C GLN A 178 83.21 -16.55 39.92
N TRP A 179 82.78 -15.48 40.58
CA TRP A 179 81.37 -15.13 40.72
C TRP A 179 80.91 -14.37 39.47
N GLN A 180 79.76 -14.73 38.91
CA GLN A 180 79.15 -13.94 37.83
C GLN A 180 78.74 -12.54 38.38
N PRO A 181 78.83 -11.47 37.58
CA PRO A 181 78.52 -10.11 38.03
C PRO A 181 77.07 -9.93 38.50
N ARG A 182 76.84 -8.96 39.41
CA ARG A 182 75.48 -8.59 39.83
C ARG A 182 74.75 -7.86 38.70
N SER A 183 73.44 -8.03 38.61
CA SER A 183 72.62 -7.22 37.70
C SER A 183 72.63 -5.73 38.07
N GLU A 184 73.02 -5.43 39.31
CA GLU A 184 73.25 -4.08 39.85
C GLU A 184 74.62 -3.51 39.45
N ASP A 185 75.57 -4.36 39.03
CA ASP A 185 76.95 -3.97 38.63
C ASP A 185 77.08 -3.75 37.11
N MET A 186 76.00 -3.92 36.34
CA MET A 186 75.99 -3.63 34.90
C MET A 186 75.42 -2.22 34.64
N PRO A 187 76.06 -1.41 33.77
CA PRO A 187 75.62 -0.05 33.45
C PRO A 187 74.28 0.01 32.68
#